data_AF-A0A4U8TEF4-F1
#
_entry.id   AF-A0A4U8TEF4-F1
#
_cell.length_a   1.000
_cell.length_b   1.000
_cell.length_c   1.000
_cell.angle_alpha   90.00
_cell.angle_beta   90.00
_cell.angle_gamma   90.00
#
_symmetry.space_group_name_H-M   'P 1'
#
loop_
_entity.id
_entity.type
_entity.pdbx_description
1 polymer ?
#
loop_
_entity_poly.entity_id
_entity_poly.type
_entity_poly.pdbx_seq_one_letter_code
_entity_poly.pdbx_strand_id
1 'polypeptide(L)'
;MFVDDTLLDKLEKLAMIHIAPEKRSAFKEELSQIITKMDSLQGVNTDNITLQKNEKTPMRSDTPENAGIQGQIFKQAPKAKDNYFIVPKIIG
;
A
#
# COMPACT_ATOMS: atom_id res chain seq x y z
N MET A 1 -16.86 9.11 12.05
CA MET A 1 -15.95 8.18 12.76
C MET A 1 -14.77 8.98 13.30
N PHE A 2 -14.28 8.68 14.51
CA PHE A 2 -13.11 9.39 15.09
C PHE A 2 -11.87 8.49 15.05
N VAL A 3 -10.73 9.02 14.62
CA VAL A 3 -9.46 8.29 14.59
C VAL A 3 -8.72 8.53 15.91
N ASP A 4 -8.66 7.50 16.75
CA ASP A 4 -7.88 7.51 17.98
C ASP A 4 -6.43 7.04 17.75
N ASP A 5 -5.60 7.16 18.79
CA ASP A 5 -4.19 6.78 18.71
C ASP A 5 -3.98 5.28 18.46
N THR A 6 -4.85 4.43 19.02
CA THR A 6 -4.78 2.97 18.83
C THR A 6 -5.02 2.60 17.37
N LEU A 7 -6.00 3.23 16.73
CA LEU A 7 -6.29 3.05 15.32
C LEU A 7 -5.15 3.60 14.46
N LEU A 8 -4.63 4.79 14.81
CA LEU A 8 -3.51 5.37 14.08
C LEU A 8 -2.27 4.47 14.13
N ASP A 9 -1.92 3.91 15.29
CA ASP A 9 -0.80 2.97 15.45
C ASP A 9 -0.99 1.71 14.59
N LYS A 10 -2.21 1.18 14.53
CA LYS A 10 -2.53 0.03 13.69
C LYS A 10 -2.34 0.36 12.20
N LEU A 11 -2.79 1.53 11.76
CA LEU A 11 -2.64 1.99 10.39
C LEU A 11 -1.17 2.24 10.04
N GLU A 12 -0.41 2.84 10.96
CA GLU A 12 1.04 3.08 10.85
C GLU A 12 1.78 1.77 10.53
N LYS A 13 1.48 0.72 11.32
CA LYS A 13 2.08 -0.60 11.17
C LYS A 13 1.67 -1.29 9.88
N LEU A 14 0.40 -1.21 9.48
CA LEU A 14 -0.11 -1.83 8.25
C LEU A 14 0.48 -1.17 7.00
N ALA A 15 0.67 0.15 7.02
CA ALA A 15 1.24 0.90 5.90
C ALA A 15 2.77 0.91 5.88
N MET A 16 3.44 0.51 6.98
CA MET A 16 4.89 0.67 7.18
C MET A 16 5.35 2.13 7.03
N ILE A 17 4.55 3.09 7.50
CA ILE A 17 4.84 4.53 7.42
C ILE A 17 4.95 5.08 8.83
N HIS A 18 6.14 5.49 9.28
CA HIS A 18 6.27 6.11 10.60
C HIS A 18 5.76 7.55 10.63
N ILE A 19 4.91 7.89 11.61
CA ILE A 19 4.39 9.26 11.80
C ILE A 19 5.05 9.87 13.03
N ALA A 20 5.82 10.93 12.79
CA ALA A 20 6.54 11.63 13.85
C ALA A 20 5.57 12.18 14.92
N PRO A 21 5.90 12.08 16.23
CA PRO A 21 4.99 12.42 17.33
C PRO A 21 4.35 13.80 17.23
N GLU A 22 5.11 14.80 16.79
CA GLU A 22 4.68 16.19 16.64
C GLU A 22 3.61 16.39 15.54
N LYS A 23 3.54 15.47 14.57
CA LYS A 23 2.57 15.53 13.45
C LYS A 23 1.32 14.70 13.72
N ARG A 24 1.33 13.83 14.71
CA ARG A 24 0.24 12.86 14.95
C ARG A 24 -1.10 13.54 15.18
N SER A 25 -1.13 14.61 15.97
CA SER A 25 -2.38 15.31 16.27
C SER A 25 -3.04 15.88 15.02
N ALA A 26 -2.28 16.62 14.21
CA ALA A 26 -2.75 17.18 12.95
C ALA A 26 -3.18 16.06 11.97
N PHE A 27 -2.41 14.99 11.89
CA PHE A 27 -2.71 13.88 10.99
C PHE A 27 -4.02 13.15 11.35
N LYS A 28 -4.31 12.96 12.65
CA LYS A 28 -5.60 12.39 13.10
C LYS A 28 -6.78 13.27 12.70
N GLU A 29 -6.61 14.58 12.81
CA GLU A 29 -7.64 15.55 12.44
C GLU A 29 -7.92 15.49 10.93
N GLU A 30 -6.87 15.55 10.10
CA GLU A 30 -6.98 15.46 8.64
C GLU A 30 -7.65 14.14 8.19
N LEU A 31 -7.22 13.00 8.75
CA LEU A 31 -7.83 11.70 8.46
C LEU A 31 -9.31 11.65 8.84
N SER A 32 -9.66 12.21 9.99
CA SER A 32 -11.06 12.28 10.44
C SER A 32 -11.89 13.12 9.49
N GLN A 33 -11.38 14.26 9.03
CA GLN A 33 -12.05 15.10 8.03
C GLN A 33 -12.26 14.36 6.69
N ILE A 34 -11.27 13.60 6.22
CA ILE A 34 -11.38 12.80 5.00
C ILE A 34 -12.48 11.75 5.13
N ILE A 35 -12.53 11.02 6.24
CA ILE A 35 -13.55 10.00 6.48
C ILE A 35 -14.94 10.64 6.55
N THR A 36 -15.08 11.76 7.27
CA THR A 36 -16.35 12.51 7.32
C THR A 36 -16.79 12.99 5.93
N LYS A 37 -15.84 13.37 5.06
CA LYS A 37 -16.17 13.70 3.68
C LYS A 37 -16.63 12.48 2.88
N MET A 38 -16.07 11.29 3.14
CA MET A 38 -16.52 10.05 2.51
C MET A 38 -17.91 9.61 2.99
N ASP A 39 -18.28 9.94 4.24
CA ASP A 39 -19.61 9.63 4.79
C ASP A 39 -20.74 10.26 3.94
N SER A 40 -20.48 11.36 3.21
CA SER A 40 -21.47 11.94 2.30
C SER A 40 -21.91 11.00 1.17
N LEU A 41 -21.12 9.97 0.86
CA LEU A 41 -21.42 8.98 -0.18
C LEU A 41 -22.38 7.90 0.31
N GLN A 42 -22.56 7.73 1.63
CA GLN A 42 -23.46 6.71 2.20
C GLN A 42 -24.94 6.98 1.89
N GLY A 43 -25.30 8.23 1.54
CA GLY A 43 -26.65 8.61 1.13
C GLY A 43 -27.03 8.16 -0.29
N VAL A 44 -26.10 7.61 -1.06
CA VAL A 44 -26.34 7.14 -2.43
C VAL A 44 -26.74 5.65 -2.37
N ASN A 45 -27.95 5.33 -2.85
CA ASN A 45 -28.40 3.94 -2.94
C ASN A 45 -27.60 3.18 -4.03
N THR A 46 -26.95 2.09 -3.63
CA THR A 46 -26.16 1.23 -4.52
C THR A 46 -26.68 -0.22 -4.60
N ASP A 47 -27.87 -0.53 -4.07
CA ASP A 47 -28.40 -1.89 -3.92
C ASP A 47 -28.50 -2.67 -5.25
N ASN A 48 -28.77 -1.96 -6.34
CA ASN A 48 -28.92 -2.54 -7.68
C ASN A 48 -27.72 -2.30 -8.59
N ILE A 49 -26.60 -1.82 -8.06
CA ILE A 49 -25.38 -1.57 -8.83
C ILE A 49 -24.51 -2.82 -8.79
N THR A 50 -24.27 -3.41 -9.96
CA THR A 50 -23.28 -4.48 -10.13
C THR A 50 -21.99 -3.89 -10.68
N LEU A 51 -20.86 -4.13 -10.00
CA LEU A 51 -19.54 -3.81 -10.55
C LEU A 51 -19.21 -4.82 -11.65
N GLN A 52 -19.54 -4.49 -12.90
CA GLN A 52 -19.21 -5.35 -14.03
C GLN A 52 -17.76 -5.11 -14.48
N LYS A 53 -16.94 -6.15 -14.45
CA LYS A 53 -15.69 -6.22 -15.21
C LYS A 53 -15.98 -6.99 -16.48
N ASN A 54 -15.90 -6.31 -17.62
CA ASN A 54 -16.14 -6.92 -18.95
C ASN A 54 -14.92 -7.65 -19.51
N GLU A 55 -13.80 -7.62 -18.80
CA GLU A 55 -12.55 -8.21 -19.23
C GLU A 55 -12.46 -9.66 -18.79
N LYS A 56 -12.03 -10.53 -19.71
CA LYS A 56 -11.65 -11.91 -19.40
C LYS A 56 -10.27 -11.92 -18.76
N THR A 57 -9.97 -12.93 -17.95
CA THR A 57 -8.65 -13.12 -17.36
C THR A 57 -7.61 -13.31 -18.46
N PRO A 58 -6.64 -12.37 -18.63
CA PRO A 58 -5.58 -12.55 -19.61
C PRO A 58 -4.67 -13.70 -19.17
N MET A 59 -4.40 -14.63 -20.08
CA MET A 59 -3.48 -15.75 -19.87
C MET A 59 -2.15 -15.45 -20.56
N ARG A 60 -1.04 -15.82 -19.93
CA ARG A 60 0.31 -15.78 -20.49
C ARG A 60 0.70 -17.17 -20.96
N SER A 61 1.43 -17.28 -22.08
CA SER A 61 2.02 -18.54 -22.53
C SER A 61 3.07 -19.06 -21.53
N ASP A 62 3.15 -20.38 -21.38
CA ASP A 62 4.19 -21.03 -20.56
C ASP A 62 5.50 -21.20 -21.35
N THR A 63 6.08 -20.08 -21.74
CA THR A 63 7.34 -20.03 -22.50
C THR A 63 8.43 -19.37 -21.65
N PRO A 64 9.61 -20.02 -21.47
CA PRO A 64 10.74 -19.41 -20.77
C PRO A 64 11.25 -18.17 -21.52
N GLU A 65 11.59 -17.12 -20.78
CA GLU A 65 12.18 -15.90 -21.32
C GLU A 65 13.34 -15.45 -20.41
N ASN A 66 14.51 -15.16 -21.00
CA ASN A 66 15.64 -14.60 -20.28
C ASN A 66 15.76 -13.11 -20.59
N ALA A 67 15.40 -12.26 -19.63
CA ALA A 67 15.39 -10.82 -19.81
C ALA A 67 16.78 -10.17 -19.82
N GLY A 68 17.85 -10.83 -19.34
CA GLY A 68 19.22 -10.27 -19.34
C GLY A 68 19.40 -8.98 -18.51
N ILE A 69 18.43 -8.62 -17.67
CA ILE A 69 18.39 -7.32 -16.96
C ILE A 69 19.03 -7.33 -15.57
N GLN A 70 19.64 -8.44 -15.14
CA GLN A 70 20.19 -8.59 -13.78
C GLN A 70 21.11 -7.43 -13.37
N GLY A 71 22.06 -7.06 -14.24
CA GLY A 71 22.99 -5.96 -13.97
C GLY A 71 22.30 -4.59 -13.90
N GLN A 72 21.20 -4.38 -14.62
CA GLN A 72 20.42 -3.15 -14.57
C GLN A 72 19.64 -3.05 -13.26
N ILE A 73 19.08 -4.16 -12.78
CA ILE A 73 18.36 -4.24 -11.51
C ILE A 73 19.29 -3.86 -10.34
N PHE A 74 20.48 -4.47 -10.26
CA PHE A 74 21.38 -4.21 -9.14
C PHE A 74 22.01 -2.82 -9.16
N LYS A 75 22.10 -2.16 -10.33
CA LYS A 75 22.49 -0.73 -10.40
C LYS A 75 21.51 0.20 -9.68
N GLN A 76 20.25 -0.19 -9.56
CA GLN A 76 19.22 0.58 -8.85
C GLN A 76 19.05 0.16 -7.39
N ALA A 77 19.71 -0.92 -6.96
CA ALA A 77 19.58 -1.44 -5.62
C ALA A 77 20.29 -0.52 -4.60
N PRO A 78 19.62 -0.07 -3.52
CA PRO A 78 20.26 0.74 -2.49
C PRO A 78 21.45 0.04 -1.82
N LYS A 79 21.37 -1.28 -1.65
CA LYS A 79 22.45 -2.14 -1.15
C LYS A 79 22.38 -3.52 -1.81
N ALA A 80 23.46 -3.93 -2.44
CA ALA A 80 23.61 -5.25 -3.00
C ALA A 80 25.06 -5.74 -2.91
N LYS A 81 25.26 -7.05 -2.84
CA LYS A 81 26.58 -7.69 -2.87
C LYS A 81 26.44 -9.10 -3.44
N ASP A 82 27.40 -9.53 -4.27
CA ASP A 82 27.45 -10.88 -4.84
C ASP A 82 26.14 -11.30 -5.54
N ASN A 83 25.45 -10.36 -6.20
CA ASN A 83 24.12 -10.56 -6.80
C ASN A 83 22.98 -10.87 -5.81
N TYR A 84 23.10 -10.42 -4.56
CA TYR A 84 22.05 -10.45 -3.54
C TYR A 84 21.68 -9.04 -3.07
N PHE A 85 20.41 -8.81 -2.75
CA PHE A 85 19.98 -7.61 -2.03
C PHE A 85 20.33 -7.74 -0.55
N ILE A 86 20.94 -6.71 0.01
CA ILE A 86 21.25 -6.67 1.44
C ILE A 86 20.12 -5.97 2.18
N VAL A 87 19.45 -6.70 3.07
CA VAL A 87 18.39 -6.20 3.96
C VAL A 87 18.75 -6.48 5.43
N PRO A 88 18.17 -5.75 6.40
CA PRO A 88 18.29 -6.09 7.80
C PRO A 88 17.85 -7.53 8.07
N LYS A 89 18.51 -8.20 9.02
CA LYS A 89 18.15 -9.56 9.41
C LYS A 89 16.73 -9.58 9.96
N ILE A 90 15.88 -10.46 9.43
CA ILE A 90 14.55 -10.69 9.98
C ILE A 90 14.72 -11.44 11.30
N ILE A 91 14.35 -10.80 12.41
CA ILE A 91 14.30 -11.39 13.74
C ILE A 91 12.81 -11.55 14.05
N GLY A 92 12.37 -12.80 14.20
CA GLY A 92 10.99 -13.14 14.59
C GLY A 92 10.75 -12.98 16.07
#